data_AF-A0A1X6P5D6-F1
#
_entry.id   AF-A0A1X6P5D6-F1
#
_cell.length_a   1.000
_cell.length_b   1.000
_cell.length_c   1.000
_cell.angle_alpha   90.00
_cell.angle_beta   90.00
_cell.angle_gamma   90.00
#
_symmetry.space_group_name_H-M   'P 1'
#
loop_
_entity.id
_entity.type
_entity.pdbx_description
1 polymer ?
#
loop_
_entity_poly.entity_id
_entity_poly.type
_entity_poly.pdbx_seq_one_letter_code
_entity_poly.pdbx_strand_id
1 'polypeptide(L)'
;MDAALSFIMANLALVRPTSVALDPFAGTGSCLVAAACRGAAVLASDLSRRALAGKLPAVDLASNFVQYGLPAPLDAVRMDVLCPAWRWPAGGLVTAVVCDPPYGIREGSRALAPLPAAASAAAAAAGRPHAPPTVRVAFDDFLHHLLHAAAAALVPGGRLVYWLPTVPAEYAPADVPVHPLLRLVANCEQPLSGKLARRLITMERVGDGPPPAAGGAPAAAAAAAPVDPRAVPLPTRTHVPAHANLAAKVFGVADRLEDALPRRPVEADAVRVKAVTGTGVGRGDAQSPEAAVAAATQARACRVAEPVAAAAARP
;
A
#
# COMPACT_ATOMS: atom_id res chain seq x y z
N MET A 1 -14.06 -1.42 4.30
CA MET A 1 -14.57 -1.87 2.98
C MET A 1 -15.71 -2.86 3.21
N ASP A 2 -16.62 -3.03 2.25
CA ASP A 2 -17.55 -4.16 2.25
C ASP A 2 -16.79 -5.50 2.15
N ALA A 3 -17.30 -6.55 2.80
CA ALA A 3 -16.62 -7.85 2.87
C ALA A 3 -16.53 -8.53 1.50
N ALA A 4 -17.63 -8.57 0.73
CA ALA A 4 -17.63 -9.22 -0.58
C ALA A 4 -16.67 -8.54 -1.55
N LEU A 5 -16.65 -7.20 -1.55
CA LEU A 5 -15.67 -6.44 -2.32
C LEU A 5 -14.23 -6.71 -1.89
N SER A 6 -13.97 -6.84 -0.58
CA SER A 6 -12.63 -7.18 -0.08
C SER A 6 -12.15 -8.54 -0.61
N PHE A 7 -13.05 -9.55 -0.67
CA PHE A 7 -12.74 -10.85 -1.26
C PHE A 7 -12.53 -10.78 -2.78
N ILE A 8 -13.31 -9.95 -3.49
CA ILE A 8 -13.08 -9.71 -4.92
C ILE A 8 -11.70 -9.11 -5.15
N MET A 9 -11.29 -8.13 -4.33
CA MET A 9 -9.94 -7.54 -4.41
C MET A 9 -8.85 -8.59 -4.18
N ALA A 10 -8.99 -9.44 -3.16
CA ALA A 10 -8.06 -10.53 -2.89
C ALA A 10 -7.96 -11.51 -4.07
N ASN A 11 -9.08 -11.81 -4.73
CA ASN A 11 -9.11 -12.67 -5.91
C ASN A 11 -8.42 -12.02 -7.11
N LEU A 12 -8.68 -10.73 -7.38
CA LEU A 12 -8.04 -10.00 -8.48
C LEU A 12 -6.53 -9.87 -8.28
N ALA A 13 -6.09 -9.76 -7.02
CA ALA A 13 -4.70 -9.76 -6.62
C ALA A 13 -4.05 -11.17 -6.64
N LEU A 14 -4.81 -12.21 -7.00
CA LEU A 14 -4.38 -13.61 -7.03
C LEU A 14 -3.83 -14.12 -5.69
N VAL A 15 -4.44 -13.68 -4.59
CA VAL A 15 -4.04 -14.10 -3.25
C VAL A 15 -4.27 -15.60 -3.06
N ARG A 16 -3.22 -16.29 -2.61
CA ARG A 16 -3.15 -17.72 -2.34
C ARG A 16 -2.45 -17.99 -0.99
N PRO A 17 -2.47 -19.21 -0.45
CA PRO A 17 -1.85 -19.50 0.86
C PRO A 17 -0.35 -19.21 0.96
N THR A 18 0.37 -19.14 -0.17
CA THR A 18 1.80 -18.78 -0.19
C THR A 18 2.03 -17.27 -0.41
N SER A 19 0.96 -16.47 -0.40
CA SER A 19 1.04 -15.03 -0.65
C SER A 19 1.51 -14.29 0.60
N VAL A 20 2.34 -13.28 0.36
CA VAL A 20 2.47 -12.13 1.26
C VAL A 20 1.62 -11.02 0.66
N ALA A 21 0.65 -10.51 1.44
CA ALA A 21 -0.25 -9.43 1.04
C ALA A 21 0.03 -8.17 1.86
N LEU A 22 -0.01 -7.01 1.21
CA LEU A 22 0.24 -5.71 1.83
C LEU A 22 -0.93 -4.77 1.58
N ASP A 23 -1.36 -4.05 2.61
CA ASP A 23 -2.25 -2.89 2.48
C ASP A 23 -1.55 -1.66 3.07
N PRO A 24 -1.09 -0.70 2.22
CA PRO A 24 -0.47 0.52 2.69
C PRO A 24 -1.45 1.53 3.33
N PHE A 25 -2.76 1.25 3.30
CA PHE A 25 -3.83 2.05 3.89
C PHE A 25 -4.79 1.14 4.68
N ALA A 26 -4.21 0.33 5.56
CA ALA A 26 -4.89 -0.78 6.19
C ALA A 26 -6.24 -0.39 6.84
N GLY A 27 -6.36 0.82 7.40
CA GLY A 27 -7.60 1.23 8.04
C GLY A 27 -7.97 0.26 9.17
N THR A 28 -9.17 -0.29 9.09
CA THR A 28 -9.64 -1.38 9.99
C THR A 28 -9.25 -2.78 9.52
N GLY A 29 -8.56 -2.92 8.39
CA GLY A 29 -7.99 -4.19 7.91
C GLY A 29 -8.90 -5.03 7.04
N SER A 30 -10.02 -4.52 6.51
CA SER A 30 -10.98 -5.34 5.74
C SER A 30 -10.33 -6.09 4.58
N CYS A 31 -9.47 -5.43 3.80
CA CYS A 31 -8.75 -6.05 2.67
C CYS A 31 -7.78 -7.13 3.14
N LEU A 32 -7.06 -6.87 4.25
CA LEU A 32 -6.10 -7.82 4.83
C LEU A 32 -6.78 -9.03 5.47
N VAL A 33 -7.93 -8.84 6.12
CA VAL A 33 -8.75 -9.94 6.64
C VAL A 33 -9.16 -10.86 5.49
N ALA A 34 -9.65 -10.30 4.37
CA ALA A 34 -9.99 -11.10 3.20
C ALA A 34 -8.77 -11.84 2.61
N ALA A 35 -7.59 -11.21 2.59
CA ALA A 35 -6.36 -11.85 2.15
C ALA A 35 -5.92 -13.00 3.09
N ALA A 36 -6.00 -12.78 4.41
CA ALA A 36 -5.67 -13.79 5.42
C ALA A 36 -6.67 -14.96 5.41
N CYS A 37 -7.95 -14.73 5.14
CA CYS A 37 -8.94 -15.79 4.89
C CYS A 37 -8.54 -16.69 3.69
N ARG A 38 -7.77 -16.17 2.73
CA ARG A 38 -7.20 -16.95 1.62
C ARG A 38 -5.85 -17.60 1.95
N GLY A 39 -5.44 -17.53 3.22
CA GLY A 39 -4.22 -18.13 3.77
C GLY A 39 -2.97 -17.26 3.61
N ALA A 40 -3.08 -16.01 3.19
CA ALA A 40 -1.91 -15.14 3.03
C ALA A 40 -1.36 -14.65 4.37
N ALA A 41 -0.05 -14.50 4.45
CA ALA A 41 0.57 -13.68 5.48
C ALA A 41 0.39 -12.21 5.12
N VAL A 42 0.07 -11.36 6.10
CA VAL A 42 -0.32 -9.97 5.83
C VAL A 42 0.59 -8.95 6.50
N LEU A 43 0.86 -7.86 5.78
CA LEU A 43 1.54 -6.66 6.25
C LEU A 43 0.57 -5.49 6.18
N ALA A 44 0.54 -4.68 7.22
CA ALA A 44 -0.33 -3.54 7.32
C ALA A 44 0.48 -2.26 7.53
N SER A 45 0.13 -1.20 6.81
CA SER A 45 0.53 0.13 7.23
C SER A 45 -0.59 1.14 7.11
N ASP A 46 -0.50 2.21 7.91
CA ASP A 46 -1.41 3.34 7.80
C ASP A 46 -0.74 4.61 8.34
N LEU A 47 -1.05 5.77 7.78
CA LEU A 47 -0.55 7.04 8.30
C LEU A 47 -1.18 7.36 9.68
N SER A 48 -2.40 6.91 9.90
CA SER A 48 -3.19 7.11 11.10
C SER A 48 -2.90 6.04 12.14
N ARG A 49 -2.22 6.43 13.24
CA ARG A 49 -2.09 5.54 14.41
C ARG A 49 -3.44 5.07 14.94
N ARG A 50 -4.47 5.92 14.81
CA ARG A 50 -5.83 5.60 15.27
C ARG A 50 -6.48 4.51 14.42
N ALA A 51 -6.14 4.41 13.14
CA ALA A 51 -6.62 3.31 12.30
C ALA A 51 -6.07 1.98 12.80
N LEU A 52 -4.75 1.93 13.07
CA LEU A 52 -4.06 0.71 13.51
C LEU A 52 -4.39 0.31 14.95
N ALA A 53 -4.35 1.26 15.89
CA ALA A 53 -4.60 1.02 17.32
C ALA A 53 -6.08 0.97 17.71
N GLY A 54 -6.96 1.34 16.76
CA GLY A 54 -8.40 1.48 16.97
C GLY A 54 -8.79 2.54 18.01
N LYS A 55 -10.08 2.53 18.40
CA LYS A 55 -10.70 3.59 19.22
C LYS A 55 -10.98 3.18 20.66
N LEU A 56 -11.13 1.88 20.90
CA LEU A 56 -11.47 1.33 22.21
C LEU A 56 -10.27 0.55 22.75
N PRO A 57 -10.10 0.45 24.08
CA PRO A 57 -9.08 -0.40 24.67
C PRO A 57 -9.18 -1.83 24.13
N ALA A 58 -8.04 -2.41 23.75
CA ALA A 58 -7.94 -3.76 23.19
C ALA A 58 -8.75 -4.03 21.91
N VAL A 59 -9.26 -3.00 21.23
CA VAL A 59 -9.88 -3.10 19.91
C VAL A 59 -8.99 -2.38 18.92
N ASP A 60 -8.05 -3.13 18.34
CA ASP A 60 -7.08 -2.68 17.35
C ASP A 60 -7.16 -3.51 16.06
N LEU A 61 -6.26 -3.25 15.11
CA LEU A 61 -6.20 -4.02 13.87
C LEU A 61 -6.05 -5.53 14.13
N ALA A 62 -5.20 -5.94 15.07
CA ALA A 62 -4.93 -7.35 15.36
C ALA A 62 -6.16 -8.05 15.96
N SER A 63 -6.94 -7.33 16.80
CA SER A 63 -8.17 -7.84 17.38
C SER A 63 -9.20 -8.25 16.32
N ASN A 64 -9.22 -7.59 15.15
CA ASN A 64 -10.08 -7.99 14.04
C ASN A 64 -9.70 -9.38 13.51
N PHE A 65 -8.42 -9.71 13.43
CA PHE A 65 -7.97 -11.04 13.00
C PHE A 65 -8.36 -12.11 14.02
N VAL A 66 -8.21 -11.81 15.31
CA VAL A 66 -8.66 -12.70 16.39
C VAL A 66 -10.16 -12.99 16.29
N GLN A 67 -10.98 -11.98 16.02
CA GLN A 67 -12.44 -12.13 15.85
C GLN A 67 -12.80 -13.14 14.74
N TYR A 68 -12.02 -13.19 13.66
CA TYR A 68 -12.24 -14.11 12.54
C TYR A 68 -11.47 -15.43 12.66
N GLY A 69 -10.76 -15.67 13.77
CA GLY A 69 -9.92 -16.88 13.94
C GLY A 69 -8.74 -16.93 12.98
N LEU A 70 -8.21 -15.78 12.58
CA LEU A 70 -7.10 -15.64 11.62
C LEU A 70 -5.78 -15.36 12.34
N PRO A 71 -4.63 -15.74 11.73
CA PRO A 71 -3.32 -15.31 12.20
C PRO A 71 -3.23 -13.79 12.25
N ALA A 72 -2.56 -13.27 13.28
CA ALA A 72 -2.28 -11.85 13.37
C ALA A 72 -1.40 -11.38 12.19
N PRO A 73 -1.47 -10.09 11.80
CA PRO A 73 -0.55 -9.52 10.82
C PRO A 73 0.91 -9.75 11.22
N LEU A 74 1.76 -9.98 10.22
CA LEU A 74 3.22 -10.09 10.43
C LEU A 74 3.78 -8.79 11.03
N ASP A 75 3.27 -7.66 10.54
CA ASP A 75 3.59 -6.34 11.05
C ASP A 75 2.45 -5.36 10.76
N ALA A 76 2.31 -4.35 11.62
CA ALA A 76 1.33 -3.27 11.51
C ALA A 76 1.99 -1.94 11.88
N VAL A 77 2.48 -1.22 10.87
CA VAL A 77 3.37 -0.07 11.05
C VAL A 77 2.67 1.22 10.70
N ARG A 78 2.82 2.23 11.56
CA ARG A 78 2.42 3.58 11.17
C ARG A 78 3.41 4.14 10.14
N MET A 79 2.96 4.34 8.91
CA MET A 79 3.83 4.71 7.80
C MET A 79 3.15 5.70 6.85
N ASP A 80 3.95 6.57 6.25
CA ASP A 80 3.55 7.42 5.13
C ASP A 80 3.93 6.72 3.82
N VAL A 81 2.97 6.52 2.92
CA VAL A 81 3.25 5.89 1.61
C VAL A 81 4.15 6.75 0.72
N LEU A 82 4.19 8.07 0.95
CA LEU A 82 5.10 8.98 0.23
C LEU A 82 6.54 8.90 0.77
N CYS A 83 6.75 8.27 1.92
CA CYS A 83 8.07 8.07 2.53
C CYS A 83 8.10 6.70 3.23
N PRO A 84 8.06 5.60 2.46
CA PRO A 84 7.95 4.27 3.02
C PRO A 84 9.21 3.92 3.81
N ALA A 85 9.00 3.45 5.05
CA ALA A 85 10.07 2.99 5.93
C ALA A 85 10.57 1.59 5.57
N TRP A 86 9.69 0.75 4.99
CA TRP A 86 10.09 -0.56 4.51
C TRP A 86 11.02 -0.44 3.30
N ARG A 87 12.12 -1.19 3.37
CA ARG A 87 13.07 -1.36 2.27
C ARG A 87 12.88 -2.76 1.71
N TRP A 88 12.57 -2.83 0.42
CA TRP A 88 12.33 -4.09 -0.28
C TRP A 88 13.61 -4.58 -0.96
N PRO A 89 13.83 -5.90 -1.04
CA PRO A 89 14.91 -6.44 -1.86
C PRO A 89 14.67 -6.12 -3.34
N ALA A 90 15.74 -6.20 -4.15
CA ALA A 90 15.60 -6.13 -5.59
C ALA A 90 14.65 -7.24 -6.08
N GLY A 91 13.68 -6.88 -6.92
CA GLY A 91 12.61 -7.78 -7.35
C GLY A 91 11.48 -7.99 -6.34
N GLY A 92 11.44 -7.26 -5.22
CA GLY A 92 10.34 -7.25 -4.27
C GLY A 92 10.20 -8.52 -3.40
N LEU A 93 9.20 -8.52 -2.52
CA LEU A 93 8.90 -9.62 -1.59
C LEU A 93 7.41 -9.94 -1.51
N VAL A 94 6.57 -8.94 -1.76
CA VAL A 94 5.11 -9.03 -1.63
C VAL A 94 4.52 -9.59 -2.92
N THR A 95 3.51 -10.44 -2.82
CA THR A 95 2.82 -11.01 -3.99
C THR A 95 1.54 -10.26 -4.35
N ALA A 96 0.94 -9.57 -3.38
CA ALA A 96 -0.31 -8.84 -3.55
C ALA A 96 -0.26 -7.53 -2.76
N VAL A 97 -0.59 -6.41 -3.39
CA VAL A 97 -0.90 -5.15 -2.72
C VAL A 97 -2.39 -4.89 -2.94
N VAL A 98 -3.17 -4.79 -1.87
CA VAL A 98 -4.62 -4.57 -1.92
C VAL A 98 -4.98 -3.40 -1.03
N CYS A 99 -5.60 -2.35 -1.57
CA CYS A 99 -5.85 -1.16 -0.75
C CYS A 99 -6.99 -0.25 -1.23
N ASP A 100 -7.53 0.55 -0.31
CA ASP A 100 -8.51 1.58 -0.58
C ASP A 100 -7.96 2.96 -0.16
N PRO A 101 -7.24 3.66 -1.07
CA PRO A 101 -6.57 4.90 -0.71
C PRO A 101 -7.57 6.01 -0.35
N PRO A 102 -7.19 7.00 0.49
CA PRO A 102 -8.07 8.11 0.83
C PRO A 102 -8.36 9.01 -0.39
N TYR A 103 -9.63 9.06 -0.80
CA TYR A 103 -10.12 9.78 -2.01
C TYR A 103 -10.10 11.32 -1.94
N GLY A 104 -9.54 11.92 -0.89
CA GLY A 104 -9.49 13.38 -0.75
C GLY A 104 -10.84 14.08 -0.46
N ILE A 105 -11.96 13.33 -0.41
CA ILE A 105 -13.32 13.87 -0.22
C ILE A 105 -13.65 14.15 1.25
N ARG A 106 -13.59 13.12 2.12
CA ARG A 106 -13.95 13.23 3.54
C ARG A 106 -12.71 13.46 4.40
N GLU A 107 -11.68 12.69 4.11
CA GLU A 107 -10.34 12.85 4.65
C GLU A 107 -9.45 13.25 3.48
N GLY A 108 -8.83 14.43 3.57
CA GLY A 108 -7.86 14.87 2.56
C GLY A 108 -6.72 13.87 2.47
N SER A 109 -6.22 13.59 1.27
CA SER A 109 -4.99 12.83 1.09
C SER A 109 -3.88 13.53 1.86
N ARG A 110 -3.30 12.84 2.85
CA ARG A 110 -2.38 13.43 3.82
C ARG A 110 -1.04 12.71 3.77
N ALA A 111 0.01 13.47 4.02
CA ALA A 111 1.37 12.99 4.17
C ALA A 111 2.00 13.66 5.40
N LEU A 112 3.04 13.04 5.98
CA LEU A 112 3.85 13.65 7.03
C LEU A 112 4.51 14.91 6.48
N ALA A 113 4.34 16.04 7.16
CA ALA A 113 5.00 17.30 6.82
C ALA A 113 6.53 17.09 6.80
N PRO A 114 7.27 17.72 5.88
CA PRO A 114 8.72 17.68 5.92
C PRO A 114 9.16 18.32 7.24
N LEU A 115 9.89 17.58 8.06
CA LEU A 115 10.62 18.17 9.17
C LEU A 115 11.96 18.69 8.63
N PRO A 116 12.36 19.93 8.96
CA PRO A 116 13.74 20.35 8.76
C PRO A 116 14.69 19.32 9.38
N ALA A 117 15.80 18.99 8.70
CA ALA A 117 16.73 17.95 9.13
C ALA A 117 17.21 18.14 10.59
N ALA A 118 17.46 19.39 11.00
CA ALA A 118 17.81 19.74 12.37
C ALA A 118 16.72 19.40 13.39
N ALA A 119 15.44 19.63 13.05
CA ALA A 119 14.30 19.30 13.91
C ALA A 119 14.07 17.78 13.99
N SER A 120 14.29 17.06 12.89
CA SER A 120 14.24 15.59 12.87
C SER A 120 15.34 14.98 13.76
N ALA A 121 16.57 15.48 13.64
CA ALA A 121 17.70 15.05 14.48
C ALA A 121 17.47 15.35 15.97
N ALA A 122 16.94 16.53 16.30
CA ALA A 122 16.59 16.90 17.66
C ALA A 122 15.48 16.02 18.26
N ALA A 123 14.45 15.69 17.46
CA ALA A 123 13.38 14.79 17.88
C ALA A 123 13.89 13.36 18.14
N ALA A 124 14.77 12.86 17.28
CA ALA A 124 15.43 11.56 17.46
C ALA A 124 16.30 11.53 18.72
N ALA A 125 17.11 12.58 18.96
CA ALA A 125 17.96 12.72 20.13
C ALA A 125 17.15 12.83 21.44
N ALA A 126 15.96 13.43 21.40
CA ALA A 126 15.10 13.59 22.57
C ALA A 126 14.38 12.30 22.99
N GLY A 127 14.49 11.20 22.23
CA GLY A 127 13.84 9.91 22.54
C GLY A 127 12.31 9.97 22.62
N ARG A 128 11.70 11.10 22.24
CA ARG A 128 10.26 11.29 22.24
C ARG A 128 9.73 10.83 20.88
N PRO A 129 8.67 10.01 20.82
CA PRO A 129 8.01 9.66 19.57
C PRO A 129 7.25 10.88 19.01
N HIS A 130 7.98 11.89 18.53
CA HIS A 130 7.42 13.04 17.85
C HIS A 130 7.04 12.61 16.44
N ALA A 131 5.74 12.49 16.21
CA ALA A 131 5.24 12.33 14.86
C ALA A 131 5.10 13.70 14.21
N PRO A 132 5.69 13.92 13.03
CA PRO A 132 5.49 15.16 12.30
C PRO A 132 3.99 15.42 12.10
N PRO A 133 3.57 16.70 12.04
CA PRO A 133 2.20 17.05 11.65
C PRO A 133 1.92 16.51 10.24
N THR A 134 0.65 16.33 9.89
CA THR A 134 0.27 15.90 8.53
C THR A 134 -0.22 17.08 7.71
N VAL A 135 0.18 17.14 6.44
CA VAL A 135 -0.26 18.14 5.46
C VAL A 135 -1.10 17.48 4.39
N ARG A 136 -2.03 18.23 3.78
CA ARG A 136 -2.74 17.77 2.59
C ARG A 136 -1.79 17.72 1.40
N VAL A 137 -1.94 16.70 0.57
CA VAL A 137 -1.24 16.53 -0.70
C VAL A 137 -2.27 16.33 -1.81
N ALA A 138 -1.89 16.62 -3.05
CA ALA A 138 -2.73 16.32 -4.20
C ALA A 138 -2.95 14.80 -4.31
N PHE A 139 -4.16 14.40 -4.68
CA PHE A 139 -4.51 12.97 -4.80
C PHE A 139 -3.75 12.31 -5.95
N ASP A 140 -3.46 13.04 -7.00
CA ASP A 140 -2.68 12.57 -8.15
C ASP A 140 -1.23 12.19 -7.75
N ASP A 141 -0.53 13.08 -7.04
CA ASP A 141 0.79 12.81 -6.47
C ASP A 141 0.73 11.57 -5.56
N PHE A 142 -0.31 11.48 -4.73
CA PHE A 142 -0.51 10.35 -3.83
C PHE A 142 -0.63 9.01 -4.57
N LEU A 143 -1.36 8.98 -5.69
CA LEU A 143 -1.46 7.80 -6.55
C LEU A 143 -0.12 7.44 -7.18
N HIS A 144 0.66 8.42 -7.65
CA HIS A 144 1.99 8.17 -8.19
C HIS A 144 2.93 7.52 -7.16
N HIS A 145 2.93 8.01 -5.92
CA HIS A 145 3.70 7.42 -4.82
C HIS A 145 3.20 6.02 -4.44
N LEU A 146 1.89 5.78 -4.46
CA LEU A 146 1.32 4.43 -4.27
C LEU A 146 1.83 3.46 -5.34
N LEU A 147 1.79 3.83 -6.61
CA LEU A 147 2.26 2.98 -7.71
C LEU A 147 3.76 2.69 -7.58
N HIS A 148 4.56 3.68 -7.18
CA HIS A 148 6.00 3.49 -6.96
C HIS A 148 6.27 2.55 -5.77
N ALA A 149 5.61 2.76 -4.64
CA ALA A 149 5.72 1.89 -3.47
C ALA A 149 5.29 0.45 -3.77
N ALA A 150 4.20 0.29 -4.53
CA ALA A 150 3.72 -1.02 -4.96
C ALA A 150 4.72 -1.71 -5.92
N ALA A 151 5.27 -0.98 -6.89
CA ALA A 151 6.27 -1.52 -7.81
C ALA A 151 7.57 -1.95 -7.09
N ALA A 152 7.97 -1.24 -6.03
CA ALA A 152 9.12 -1.64 -5.21
C ALA A 152 8.83 -2.87 -4.34
N ALA A 153 7.62 -2.97 -3.78
CA ALA A 153 7.24 -4.06 -2.88
C ALA A 153 6.93 -5.38 -3.59
N LEU A 154 6.27 -5.30 -4.75
CA LEU A 154 5.75 -6.46 -5.46
C LEU A 154 6.86 -7.29 -6.10
N VAL A 155 6.67 -8.60 -6.16
CA VAL A 155 7.45 -9.51 -7.01
C VAL A 155 6.97 -9.46 -8.46
N PRO A 156 7.79 -9.81 -9.47
CA PRO A 156 7.31 -10.00 -10.84
C PRO A 156 6.09 -10.93 -10.91
N GLY A 157 5.04 -10.52 -11.62
CA GLY A 157 3.75 -11.22 -11.67
C GLY A 157 2.83 -10.98 -10.46
N GLY A 158 3.33 -10.33 -9.40
CA GLY A 158 2.52 -9.86 -8.28
C GLY A 158 1.61 -8.71 -8.70
N ARG A 159 0.52 -8.50 -7.95
CA ARG A 159 -0.54 -7.56 -8.36
C ARG A 159 -0.83 -6.47 -7.34
N LEU A 160 -0.99 -5.25 -7.83
CA LEU A 160 -1.57 -4.12 -7.13
C LEU A 160 -3.07 -4.03 -7.49
N VAL A 161 -3.93 -4.00 -6.49
CA VAL A 161 -5.37 -3.81 -6.65
C VAL A 161 -5.82 -2.65 -5.75
N TYR A 162 -6.34 -1.59 -6.36
CA TYR A 162 -6.77 -0.41 -5.62
C TYR A 162 -8.02 0.25 -6.22
N TRP A 163 -8.71 1.04 -5.40
CA TRP A 163 -9.84 1.85 -5.85
C TRP A 163 -9.38 3.24 -6.30
N LEU A 164 -9.75 3.61 -7.52
CA LEU A 164 -9.60 4.94 -8.09
C LEU A 164 -10.97 5.64 -8.09
N PRO A 165 -11.19 6.71 -7.30
CA PRO A 165 -12.45 7.43 -7.32
C PRO A 165 -12.57 8.31 -8.58
N THR A 166 -13.76 8.34 -9.19
CA THR A 166 -13.97 8.99 -10.49
C THR A 166 -15.33 9.68 -10.56
N VAL A 167 -15.48 10.62 -11.48
CA VAL A 167 -16.78 11.12 -11.96
C VAL A 167 -17.06 10.45 -13.31
N PRO A 168 -18.07 9.56 -13.45
CA PRO A 168 -18.28 8.79 -14.69
C PRO A 168 -18.36 9.63 -15.96
N ALA A 169 -19.00 10.81 -15.88
CA ALA A 169 -19.17 11.71 -17.02
C ALA A 169 -17.85 12.38 -17.48
N GLU A 170 -16.82 12.37 -16.65
CA GLU A 170 -15.51 12.98 -16.93
C GLU A 170 -14.40 11.94 -17.08
N TYR A 171 -14.71 10.66 -16.87
CA TYR A 171 -13.69 9.61 -16.84
C TYR A 171 -13.19 9.26 -18.25
N ALA A 172 -11.87 9.27 -18.40
CA ALA A 172 -11.18 8.72 -19.56
C ALA A 172 -10.27 7.55 -19.14
N PRO A 173 -10.07 6.51 -19.97
CA PRO A 173 -9.11 5.45 -19.69
C PRO A 173 -7.68 5.94 -19.40
N ALA A 174 -7.30 7.08 -19.98
CA ALA A 174 -6.01 7.74 -19.75
C ALA A 174 -5.85 8.33 -18.34
N ASP A 175 -6.93 8.42 -17.54
CA ASP A 175 -6.89 8.90 -16.16
C ASP A 175 -6.24 7.91 -15.20
N VAL A 176 -6.14 6.64 -15.59
CA VAL A 176 -5.49 5.63 -14.77
C VAL A 176 -3.98 5.92 -14.77
N PRO A 177 -3.37 6.18 -13.60
CA PRO A 177 -1.95 6.49 -13.53
C PRO A 177 -1.11 5.31 -14.03
N VAL A 178 0.01 5.61 -14.70
CA VAL A 178 0.90 4.61 -15.29
C VAL A 178 2.23 4.57 -14.56
N HIS A 179 2.85 3.39 -14.54
CA HIS A 179 4.20 3.21 -14.01
C HIS A 179 4.97 2.19 -14.88
N PRO A 180 6.26 2.40 -15.19
CA PRO A 180 7.02 1.55 -16.11
C PRO A 180 7.04 0.06 -15.73
N LEU A 181 7.00 -0.22 -14.42
CA LEU A 181 7.01 -1.58 -13.88
C LEU A 181 5.62 -2.15 -13.59
N LEU A 182 4.53 -1.44 -13.89
CA LEU A 182 3.16 -1.89 -13.62
C LEU A 182 2.32 -1.86 -14.90
N ARG A 183 1.81 -3.02 -15.29
CA ARG A 183 0.92 -3.17 -16.44
C ARG A 183 -0.52 -3.24 -15.96
N LEU A 184 -1.41 -2.44 -16.54
CA LEU A 184 -2.85 -2.54 -16.30
C LEU A 184 -3.39 -3.89 -16.81
N VAL A 185 -4.12 -4.61 -15.96
CA VAL A 185 -4.72 -5.92 -16.26
C VAL A 185 -6.25 -5.86 -16.24
N ALA A 186 -6.83 -5.13 -15.29
CA ALA A 186 -8.27 -4.96 -15.21
C ALA A 186 -8.66 -3.58 -14.67
N ASN A 187 -9.85 -3.14 -15.05
CA ASN A 187 -10.39 -1.82 -14.73
C ASN A 187 -11.93 -1.91 -14.66
N CYS A 188 -12.46 -2.21 -13.48
CA CYS A 188 -13.89 -2.50 -13.29
C CYS A 188 -14.59 -1.32 -12.61
N GLU A 189 -15.71 -0.86 -13.14
CA GLU A 189 -16.45 0.24 -12.55
C GLU A 189 -17.42 -0.22 -11.46
N GLN A 190 -17.52 0.56 -10.38
CA GLN A 190 -18.58 0.49 -9.40
C GLN A 190 -19.23 1.87 -9.23
N PRO A 191 -20.47 2.06 -9.71
CA PRO A 191 -21.24 3.26 -9.44
C PRO A 191 -21.47 3.43 -7.93
N LEU A 192 -21.33 4.66 -7.43
CA LEU A 192 -21.71 5.05 -6.07
C LEU A 192 -22.90 6.02 -6.13
N SER A 193 -23.32 6.55 -4.99
CA SER A 193 -24.42 7.52 -4.95
C SER A 193 -24.06 8.83 -5.66
N GLY A 194 -25.03 9.42 -6.36
CA GLY A 194 -24.90 10.73 -6.99
C GLY A 194 -23.99 10.71 -8.23
N LYS A 195 -23.05 11.66 -8.30
CA LYS A 195 -22.11 11.80 -9.43
C LYS A 195 -20.81 11.02 -9.26
N LEU A 196 -20.67 10.28 -8.15
CA LEU A 196 -19.44 9.59 -7.80
C LEU A 196 -19.53 8.14 -8.28
N ALA A 197 -18.44 7.65 -8.86
CA ALA A 197 -18.16 6.23 -9.00
C ALA A 197 -16.74 5.97 -8.51
N ARG A 198 -16.38 4.69 -8.47
CA ARG A 198 -14.98 4.29 -8.30
C ARG A 198 -14.66 3.14 -9.23
N ARG A 199 -13.40 3.03 -9.60
CA ARG A 199 -12.89 1.99 -10.48
C ARG A 199 -11.92 1.10 -9.72
N LEU A 200 -12.16 -0.20 -9.77
CA LEU A 200 -11.27 -1.21 -9.24
C LEU A 200 -10.17 -1.45 -10.27
N ILE A 201 -9.01 -0.87 -10.01
CA ILE A 201 -7.86 -0.96 -10.87
C ILE A 201 -7.00 -2.13 -10.42
N THR A 202 -6.65 -3.02 -11.35
CA THR A 202 -5.71 -4.11 -11.12
C THR A 202 -4.52 -3.95 -12.05
N MET A 203 -3.33 -3.87 -11.47
CA MET A 203 -2.06 -3.78 -12.17
C MET A 203 -1.15 -4.94 -11.78
N GLU A 204 -0.37 -5.44 -12.72
CA GLU A 204 0.59 -6.52 -12.51
C GLU A 204 2.00 -5.99 -12.67
N ARG A 205 2.88 -6.33 -11.73
CA ARG A 205 4.28 -5.94 -11.78
C ARG A 205 5.00 -6.72 -12.88
N VAL A 206 5.56 -6.01 -13.86
CA VAL A 206 6.45 -6.62 -14.85
C VAL A 206 7.83 -6.85 -14.23
N GLY A 207 8.55 -7.86 -14.71
CA GLY A 207 9.94 -8.08 -14.29
C GLY A 207 10.83 -6.87 -14.60
N ASP A 208 12.02 -6.83 -14.01
CA ASP A 208 12.97 -5.70 -14.19
C ASP A 208 13.62 -5.68 -15.60
N GLY A 209 13.27 -6.64 -16.45
CA GLY A 209 13.66 -6.67 -17.85
C GLY A 209 12.83 -5.72 -18.72
N PRO A 210 13.21 -5.50 -19.98
CA PRO A 210 12.40 -4.72 -20.91
C PRO A 210 10.99 -5.32 -20.97
N PRO A 211 9.94 -4.47 -21.02
CA PRO A 211 8.57 -4.94 -21.02
C PRO A 211 8.40 -5.98 -22.14
N PRO A 212 7.81 -7.17 -21.86
CA PRO A 212 7.58 -8.14 -22.90
C PRO A 212 6.72 -7.51 -23.98
N ALA A 213 7.13 -7.65 -25.25
CA ALA A 213 6.37 -7.17 -26.39
C ALA A 213 4.93 -7.68 -26.25
N ALA A 214 3.95 -6.76 -26.28
CA ALA A 214 2.56 -7.10 -26.00
C ALA A 214 2.08 -8.23 -26.92
N GLY A 215 1.95 -9.43 -26.34
CA GLY A 215 1.54 -10.66 -26.99
C GLY A 215 1.47 -11.80 -25.97
N GLY A 216 0.26 -12.26 -25.68
CA GLY A 216 0.00 -13.43 -24.84
C GLY A 216 -0.87 -13.16 -23.62
N ALA A 217 -2.18 -13.01 -23.83
CA ALA A 217 -3.16 -13.20 -22.76
C ALA A 217 -3.35 -14.71 -22.51
N PRO A 218 -3.40 -15.20 -21.27
CA PRO A 218 -4.01 -16.49 -20.98
C PRO A 218 -5.54 -16.35 -21.06
N ALA A 219 -6.19 -17.40 -21.56
CA ALA A 219 -7.59 -17.41 -21.98
C ALA A 219 -8.62 -17.49 -20.82
N ALA A 220 -9.71 -16.73 -21.00
CA ALA A 220 -11.06 -16.78 -20.41
C ALA A 220 -11.20 -16.52 -18.88
N ALA A 221 -12.13 -15.67 -18.40
CA ALA A 221 -13.51 -15.48 -18.85
C ALA A 221 -14.10 -14.05 -18.66
N ALA A 222 -15.09 -13.77 -19.53
CA ALA A 222 -16.18 -12.79 -19.46
C ALA A 222 -15.96 -11.29 -19.79
N ALA A 223 -16.11 -11.00 -21.09
CA ALA A 223 -16.77 -9.85 -21.73
C ALA A 223 -16.68 -8.45 -21.08
N ALA A 224 -15.57 -7.77 -21.36
CA ALA A 224 -15.59 -6.36 -21.77
C ALA A 224 -14.77 -6.27 -23.06
N ALA A 225 -15.18 -5.43 -24.02
CA ALA A 225 -14.48 -5.29 -25.30
C ALA A 225 -12.96 -5.06 -25.07
N PRO A 226 -12.07 -5.70 -25.86
CA PRO A 226 -10.63 -5.55 -25.66
C PRO A 226 -10.23 -4.10 -25.89
N VAL A 227 -9.90 -3.40 -24.80
CA VAL A 227 -9.24 -2.09 -24.88
C VAL A 227 -7.79 -2.38 -25.27
N ASP A 228 -7.41 -1.96 -26.47
CA ASP A 228 -6.03 -2.08 -26.95
C ASP A 228 -5.10 -1.30 -26.01
N PRO A 229 -4.15 -1.96 -25.31
CA PRO A 229 -3.21 -1.28 -24.43
C PRO A 229 -2.25 -0.34 -25.17
N ARG A 230 -2.23 -0.35 -26.52
CA ARG A 230 -1.43 0.56 -27.36
C ARG A 230 -2.20 1.78 -27.84
N ALA A 231 -3.51 1.85 -27.60
CA ALA A 231 -4.37 2.95 -28.03
C ALA A 231 -4.65 3.96 -26.90
N VAL A 232 -3.76 4.11 -25.93
CA VAL A 232 -3.81 5.22 -24.97
C VAL A 232 -3.12 6.41 -25.64
N PRO A 233 -3.86 7.44 -26.10
CA PRO A 233 -3.23 8.66 -26.57
C PRO A 233 -2.45 9.25 -25.40
N LEU A 234 -1.20 9.65 -25.64
CA LEU A 234 -0.49 10.52 -24.71
C LEU A 234 -1.43 11.69 -24.38
N PRO A 235 -1.65 12.01 -23.09
CA PRO A 235 -2.58 13.07 -22.72
C PRO A 235 -2.17 14.35 -23.44
N THR A 236 -3.07 14.86 -24.29
CA THR A 236 -2.98 16.23 -24.78
C THR A 236 -2.91 17.11 -23.54
N ARG A 237 -2.00 18.10 -23.53
CA ARG A 237 -1.68 19.01 -22.40
C ARG A 237 -2.86 19.74 -21.73
N THR A 238 -4.10 19.44 -22.09
CA THR A 238 -5.36 20.04 -21.64
C THR A 238 -6.30 19.07 -20.89
N HIS A 239 -6.03 17.76 -20.82
CA HIS A 239 -6.91 16.81 -20.11
C HIS A 239 -6.65 16.82 -18.60
N VAL A 240 -7.69 17.08 -17.80
CA VAL A 240 -7.64 17.01 -16.33
C VAL A 240 -8.30 15.71 -15.89
N PRO A 241 -7.60 14.81 -15.17
CA PRO A 241 -8.16 13.52 -14.78
C PRO A 241 -9.44 13.62 -13.95
N ALA A 242 -10.34 12.63 -14.08
CA ALA A 242 -11.60 12.62 -13.34
C ALA A 242 -11.41 12.64 -11.81
N HIS A 243 -10.32 12.07 -11.31
CA HIS A 243 -9.98 12.06 -9.87
C HIS A 243 -9.38 13.37 -9.35
N ALA A 244 -8.93 14.27 -10.23
CA ALA A 244 -8.38 15.54 -9.80
C ALA A 244 -9.49 16.46 -9.26
N ASN A 245 -9.22 17.16 -8.16
CA ASN A 245 -10.16 18.10 -7.54
C ASN A 245 -11.53 17.47 -7.20
N LEU A 246 -11.54 16.16 -6.89
CA LEU A 246 -12.77 15.37 -6.78
C LEU A 246 -13.76 15.94 -5.75
N ALA A 247 -13.27 16.43 -4.61
CA ALA A 247 -14.12 17.06 -3.61
C ALA A 247 -14.85 18.31 -4.13
N ALA A 248 -14.18 19.12 -4.95
CA ALA A 248 -14.78 20.29 -5.59
C ALA A 248 -15.81 19.87 -6.65
N LYS A 249 -15.48 18.87 -7.49
CA LYS A 249 -16.38 18.36 -8.55
C LYS A 249 -17.67 17.75 -8.00
N VAL A 250 -17.58 16.96 -6.92
CA VAL A 250 -18.72 16.23 -6.37
C VAL A 250 -19.59 17.09 -5.45
N PHE A 251 -18.99 18.00 -4.66
CA PHE A 251 -19.69 18.76 -3.63
C PHE A 251 -19.75 20.28 -3.86
N GLY A 252 -19.17 20.79 -4.94
CA GLY A 252 -19.19 22.22 -5.26
C GLY A 252 -18.36 23.09 -4.31
N VAL A 253 -17.38 22.50 -3.61
CA VAL A 253 -16.58 23.21 -2.59
C VAL A 253 -15.29 23.76 -3.22
N ALA A 254 -15.31 25.03 -3.62
CA ALA A 254 -14.18 25.70 -4.29
C ALA A 254 -12.88 25.73 -3.45
N ASP A 255 -13.00 25.79 -2.11
CA ASP A 255 -11.86 25.82 -1.17
C ASP A 255 -11.07 24.49 -1.06
N ARG A 256 -11.41 23.49 -1.90
CA ARG A 256 -10.75 22.18 -1.92
C ARG A 256 -9.99 21.90 -3.20
N LEU A 257 -9.75 22.91 -4.03
CA LEU A 257 -8.82 22.83 -5.16
C LEU A 257 -7.44 22.34 -4.68
N GLU A 258 -6.92 21.36 -5.40
CA GLU A 258 -5.64 20.69 -5.14
C GLU A 258 -4.47 21.41 -5.83
N ASP A 259 -4.75 22.36 -6.72
CA ASP A 259 -3.75 23.09 -7.51
C ASP A 259 -2.76 23.87 -6.63
N ALA A 260 -3.22 24.35 -5.47
CA ALA A 260 -2.40 25.07 -4.50
C ALA A 260 -1.75 24.16 -3.43
N LEU A 261 -2.00 22.84 -3.47
CA LEU A 261 -1.41 21.91 -2.51
C LEU A 261 0.06 21.65 -2.83
N PRO A 262 0.90 21.37 -1.81
CA PRO A 262 2.30 21.04 -2.01
C PRO A 262 2.43 19.82 -2.91
N ARG A 263 3.22 19.95 -3.98
CA ARG A 263 3.58 18.86 -4.87
C ARG A 263 4.78 18.10 -4.32
N ARG A 264 4.73 16.77 -4.30
CA ARG A 264 5.84 15.93 -3.85
C ARG A 264 6.35 15.09 -5.01
N PRO A 265 7.48 15.45 -5.63
CA PRO A 265 8.06 14.59 -6.64
C PRO A 265 8.37 13.23 -6.02
N VAL A 266 8.12 12.16 -6.78
CA VAL A 266 8.74 10.87 -6.49
C VAL A 266 10.23 11.11 -6.70
N GLU A 267 11.05 11.00 -5.65
CA GLU A 267 12.49 10.96 -5.85
C GLU A 267 12.75 9.79 -6.80
N ALA A 268 13.24 10.11 -8.00
CA ALA A 268 13.67 9.08 -8.93
C ALA A 268 14.78 8.33 -8.22
N ASP A 269 14.47 7.18 -7.63
CA ASP A 269 15.46 6.29 -7.07
C ASP A 269 16.50 6.13 -8.18
N ALA A 270 17.68 6.71 -7.94
CA ALA A 270 18.84 6.42 -8.72
C ALA A 270 19.05 4.93 -8.57
N VAL A 271 18.54 4.15 -9.53
CA VAL A 271 18.97 2.79 -9.82
C VAL A 271 20.42 2.91 -10.32
N ARG A 272 21.32 3.42 -9.48
CA ARG A 272 22.75 3.18 -9.59
C ARG A 272 22.95 1.83 -8.94
N VAL A 273 22.80 0.81 -9.78
CA VAL A 273 23.55 -0.42 -9.60
C VAL A 273 25.02 -0.01 -9.54
N LYS A 274 25.56 0.15 -8.32
CA LYS A 274 27.01 0.06 -8.16
C LYS A 274 27.32 -1.39 -8.49
N ALA A 275 27.77 -1.63 -9.72
CA ALA A 275 28.45 -2.85 -10.08
C ALA A 275 29.57 -3.01 -9.04
N VAL A 276 29.42 -3.99 -8.15
CA VAL A 276 30.52 -4.46 -7.33
C VAL A 276 31.45 -5.16 -8.32
N THR A 277 32.35 -4.39 -8.92
CA THR A 277 33.51 -4.94 -9.61
C THR A 277 34.31 -5.67 -8.55
N GLY A 278 34.29 -7.00 -8.64
CA GLY A 278 35.02 -7.86 -7.73
C GLY A 278 36.52 -7.62 -7.84
N THR A 279 37.13 -7.33 -6.70
CA THR A 279 38.54 -7.61 -6.45
C THR A 279 38.73 -7.82 -4.95
N GLY A 280 39.29 -8.97 -4.55
CA GLY A 280 40.03 -9.08 -3.30
C GLY A 280 39.39 -9.91 -2.20
N VAL A 281 39.78 -11.18 -2.16
CA VAL A 281 39.60 -12.18 -1.10
C VAL A 281 40.13 -11.68 0.26
N GLY A 282 39.38 -11.99 1.32
CA GLY A 282 39.87 -12.06 2.69
C GLY A 282 39.03 -13.06 3.48
N ARG A 283 39.50 -14.31 3.58
CA ARG A 283 38.89 -15.37 4.41
C ARG A 283 39.08 -15.01 5.88
N GLY A 284 37.97 -14.82 6.60
CA GLY A 284 37.91 -14.75 8.06
C GLY A 284 36.59 -15.37 8.52
N ASP A 285 36.68 -16.26 9.50
CA ASP A 285 35.65 -17.22 9.90
C ASP A 285 34.27 -16.61 10.17
N ALA A 286 33.28 -16.99 9.36
CA ALA A 286 31.88 -16.64 9.56
C ALA A 286 31.17 -17.74 10.34
N GLN A 287 30.81 -17.44 11.60
CA GLN A 287 29.78 -18.20 12.32
C GLN A 287 28.48 -18.15 11.52
N SER A 288 27.83 -19.30 11.39
CA SER A 288 26.68 -19.50 10.51
C SER A 288 25.47 -18.63 10.91
N PRO A 289 24.75 -18.04 9.95
CA PRO A 289 23.59 -17.18 10.20
C PRO A 289 22.43 -17.89 10.91
N GLU A 290 22.41 -19.22 10.94
CA GLU A 290 21.43 -20.02 11.68
C GLU A 290 21.54 -19.85 13.21
N ALA A 291 22.75 -19.66 13.75
CA ALA A 291 22.95 -19.47 15.18
C ALA A 291 22.38 -18.14 15.70
N ALA A 292 22.43 -17.10 14.86
CA ALA A 292 21.90 -15.77 15.21
C ALA A 292 20.37 -15.73 15.21
N VAL A 293 19.71 -16.48 14.33
CA VAL A 293 18.24 -16.58 14.25
C VAL A 293 17.67 -17.40 15.41
N ALA A 294 18.37 -18.45 15.85
CA ALA A 294 17.96 -19.25 17.00
C ALA A 294 18.01 -18.44 18.32
N ALA A 295 19.09 -17.66 18.53
CA ALA A 295 19.25 -16.83 19.73
C ALA A 295 18.18 -15.74 19.86
N ALA A 296 17.76 -15.12 18.75
CA ALA A 296 16.72 -14.09 18.75
C ALA A 296 15.32 -14.66 19.07
N THR A 297 15.06 -15.90 18.68
CA THR A 297 13.77 -16.57 18.92
C THR A 297 13.60 -16.97 20.40
N GLN A 298 14.68 -17.41 21.05
CA GLN A 298 14.66 -17.86 22.44
C GLN A 298 14.52 -16.70 23.44
N ALA A 299 15.11 -15.53 23.13
CA ALA A 299 14.98 -14.32 23.94
C ALA A 299 13.55 -13.75 23.97
N ARG A 300 12.72 -14.04 22.95
CA ARG A 300 11.32 -13.55 22.87
C ARG A 300 10.34 -14.47 23.61
N ALA A 301 10.63 -15.76 23.71
CA ALA A 301 9.82 -16.73 24.46
C ALA A 301 9.90 -16.54 25.99
N CYS A 302 11.04 -16.07 26.52
CA CYS A 302 11.21 -15.88 27.96
C CYS A 302 10.50 -14.66 28.56
N ARG A 303 9.88 -13.77 27.76
CA ARG A 303 9.20 -12.57 28.27
C ARG A 303 7.67 -12.70 28.44
N VAL A 304 7.10 -13.90 28.22
CA VAL A 304 5.64 -14.12 28.24
C VAL A 304 5.18 -15.06 29.36
N ALA A 305 6.05 -15.42 30.31
CA ALA A 305 5.67 -16.29 31.42
C ALA A 305 5.99 -15.68 32.80
N GLU A 306 5.11 -14.81 33.29
CA GLU A 306 4.86 -14.68 34.73
C GLU A 306 3.35 -14.87 34.98
N PRO A 307 2.96 -15.83 35.85
CA PRO A 307 1.55 -16.03 36.18
C PRO A 307 1.11 -15.08 37.31
N VAL A 308 0.03 -14.33 37.08
CA VAL A 308 -0.69 -13.59 38.13
C VAL A 308 -1.46 -14.61 38.97
N ALA A 309 -0.99 -14.86 40.20
CA ALA A 309 -1.68 -15.67 41.19
C ALA A 309 -2.27 -14.79 42.31
N ALA A 310 -3.55 -15.06 42.58
CA ALA A 310 -4.27 -14.91 43.85
C ALA A 310 -4.73 -13.51 44.31
N ALA A 311 -6.04 -13.26 44.17
CA ALA A 311 -6.83 -12.52 45.15
C ALA A 311 -8.26 -13.08 45.18
N ALA A 312 -8.45 -14.16 45.93
CA ALA A 312 -9.76 -14.66 46.34
C ALA A 312 -9.76 -14.82 47.86
N ALA A 313 -10.32 -13.84 48.56
CA ALA A 313 -10.81 -13.99 49.93
C ALA A 313 -11.85 -12.88 50.18
N ARG A 314 -13.13 -13.23 50.00
CA ARG A 314 -14.24 -12.60 50.73
C ARG A 314 -14.43 -13.37 52.03
N PRO A 315 -14.91 -12.70 53.07
CA PRO A 315 -16.27 -13.00 53.54
C PRO A 315 -17.28 -11.96 53.04
#